data_AF-A0A7Y1UIW8-F1
#
_entry.id   AF-A0A7Y1UIW8-F1
#
_cell.length_a   1.000
_cell.length_b   1.000
_cell.length_c   1.000
_cell.angle_alpha   90.00
_cell.angle_beta   90.00
_cell.angle_gamma   90.00
#
_symmetry.space_group_name_H-M   'P 1'
#
loop_
_entity.id
_entity.type
_entity.pdbx_description
1 polymer ?
#
loop_
_entity_poly.entity_id
_entity_poly.type
_entity_poly.pdbx_seq_one_letter_code
_entity_poly.pdbx_strand_id
1 'polypeptide(L)'
;MIDYDGRFAFGIYEDLLVFHHGSSRWFEVGSLAADLHPLAVPPVPDLGAWRSNFTRDEFTAAVRTAQEYIAAGDIYQVNLSQRFQAAAPEDHLFGIYDRLRSVSPAPMAAYLNLDGREVLSSSPETFLRMHGRSIETRPIKGTRPRFADPERDSRSAFELQTSEKEIAELVMITDLERNDLGRVCEFGSVKVTELLQLEHLEQVHHLVSTVTGQLRPGAGHLEALQACFPGGSITGAPKKRATEIIAELEPGPRGLYTGALGYLGFNGESQFNIAIRTLVKEGGTLSYHVGSGIVADSEPDQEYEETLWKAEGLRLAVAGG
;
A
#
# COMPACT_ATOMS: atom_id res chain seq x y z
N MET A 1 2.10 -10.47 8.39
CA MET A 1 1.82 -10.07 7.00
C MET A 1 0.68 -10.92 6.44
N ILE A 2 -0.06 -10.38 5.48
CA ILE A 2 -1.19 -11.04 4.82
C ILE A 2 -1.02 -10.79 3.31
N ASP A 3 -0.92 -11.85 2.54
CA ASP A 3 -0.90 -11.82 1.08
C ASP A 3 -2.31 -11.55 0.53
N TYR A 4 -2.41 -11.04 -0.70
CA TYR A 4 -3.66 -10.65 -1.37
C TYR A 4 -4.70 -11.79 -1.44
N ASP A 5 -4.24 -13.04 -1.54
CA ASP A 5 -5.09 -14.24 -1.55
C ASP A 5 -5.53 -14.71 -0.15
N GLY A 6 -5.16 -13.97 0.91
CA GLY A 6 -5.51 -14.26 2.29
C GLY A 6 -4.55 -15.19 3.01
N ARG A 7 -3.49 -15.69 2.36
CA ARG A 7 -2.40 -16.39 3.08
C ARG A 7 -1.72 -15.42 4.04
N PHE A 8 -1.34 -15.89 5.22
CA PHE A 8 -0.75 -15.02 6.23
C PHE A 8 0.41 -15.69 6.96
N ALA A 9 1.30 -14.85 7.49
CA ALA A 9 2.37 -15.23 8.39
C ALA A 9 2.46 -14.20 9.52
N PHE A 10 2.28 -14.65 10.75
CA PHE A 10 2.43 -13.84 11.96
C PHE A 10 3.45 -14.51 12.89
N GLY A 11 4.38 -13.70 13.41
CA GLY A 11 5.27 -14.09 14.50
C GLY A 11 4.74 -13.56 15.83
N ILE A 12 5.09 -14.24 16.92
CA ILE A 12 4.95 -13.70 18.27
C ILE A 12 6.31 -13.10 18.64
N TYR A 13 6.31 -11.81 18.96
CA TYR A 13 7.51 -11.08 19.36
C TYR A 13 7.39 -10.78 20.86
N GLU A 14 8.13 -11.51 21.68
CA GLU A 14 8.14 -11.35 23.14
C GLU A 14 8.99 -10.17 23.57
N ASP A 15 10.06 -9.90 22.81
CA ASP A 15 10.93 -8.75 23.02
C ASP A 15 10.62 -7.64 22.00
N LEU A 16 10.64 -6.40 22.46
CA LEU A 16 10.34 -5.22 21.67
C LEU A 16 11.24 -4.07 22.08
N LEU A 17 11.82 -3.40 21.08
CA LEU A 17 12.57 -2.17 21.26
C LEU A 17 11.93 -1.06 20.42
N VAL A 18 11.43 -0.01 21.08
CA VAL A 18 10.66 1.08 20.45
C VAL A 18 11.42 2.39 20.60
N PHE A 19 11.69 3.06 19.48
CA PHE A 19 12.16 4.44 19.52
C PHE A 19 10.99 5.42 19.41
N HIS A 20 10.80 6.25 20.42
CA HIS A 20 9.82 7.32 20.40
C HIS A 20 10.48 8.63 19.96
N HIS A 21 10.27 9.00 18.70
CA HIS A 21 10.86 10.19 18.08
C HIS A 21 10.51 11.49 18.82
N GLY A 22 9.26 11.65 19.27
CA GLY A 22 8.81 12.89 19.93
C GLY A 22 9.51 13.18 21.26
N SER A 23 10.06 12.15 21.92
CA SER A 23 10.85 12.32 23.15
C SER A 23 12.32 11.96 22.98
N SER A 24 12.73 11.50 21.80
CA SER A 24 14.05 10.91 21.53
C SER A 24 14.48 9.87 22.57
N ARG A 25 13.57 8.93 22.91
CA ARG A 25 13.82 7.90 23.93
C ARG A 25 13.52 6.51 23.39
N TRP A 26 14.32 5.54 23.86
CA TRP A 26 14.06 4.12 23.66
C TRP A 26 13.22 3.58 24.81
N PHE A 27 12.27 2.71 24.47
CA PHE A 27 11.48 1.91 25.38
C PHE A 27 11.68 0.44 25.03
N GLU A 28 11.71 -0.41 26.03
CA GLU A 28 12.05 -1.82 25.85
C GLU A 28 11.14 -2.73 26.66
N VAL A 29 10.79 -3.85 26.05
CA VAL A 29 10.30 -5.06 26.70
C VAL A 29 11.30 -6.16 26.33
N GLY A 30 11.82 -6.88 27.31
CA GLY A 30 12.89 -7.87 27.07
C GLY A 30 14.30 -7.31 27.27
N SER A 31 15.25 -7.72 26.42
CA SER A 31 16.66 -7.32 26.52
C SER A 31 17.37 -7.06 25.18
N LEU A 32 16.62 -6.73 24.11
CA LEU A 32 17.16 -6.41 22.79
C LEU A 32 18.18 -5.25 22.79
N ALA A 33 18.08 -4.32 23.72
CA ALA A 33 19.03 -3.21 23.84
C ALA A 33 20.46 -3.69 24.11
N ALA A 34 20.63 -4.84 24.77
CA ALA A 34 21.93 -5.44 25.02
C ALA A 34 22.60 -6.00 23.75
N ASP A 35 21.80 -6.36 22.75
CA ASP A 35 22.26 -6.93 21.47
C ASP A 35 22.54 -5.84 20.42
N LEU A 36 22.21 -4.58 20.71
CA LEU A 36 22.48 -3.47 19.81
C LEU A 36 23.98 -3.29 19.60
N HIS A 37 24.38 -3.33 18.34
CA HIS A 37 25.74 -3.03 17.90
C HIS A 37 25.69 -2.17 16.64
N PRO A 38 26.69 -1.31 16.42
CA PRO A 38 26.77 -0.56 15.17
C PRO A 38 26.88 -1.52 13.98
N LEU A 39 25.97 -1.38 13.02
CA LEU A 39 26.00 -2.08 11.75
C LEU A 39 26.29 -1.08 10.63
N ALA A 40 27.23 -1.43 9.75
CA ALA A 40 27.40 -0.73 8.50
C ALA A 40 26.23 -1.09 7.57
N VAL A 41 25.63 -0.09 6.92
CA VAL A 41 24.59 -0.33 5.91
C VAL A 41 25.24 -1.07 4.74
N PRO A 42 24.76 -2.28 4.38
CA PRO A 42 25.30 -3.01 3.23
C PRO A 42 25.12 -2.21 1.94
N PRO A 43 26.04 -2.33 0.96
CA PRO A 43 25.86 -1.70 -0.33
C PRO A 43 24.65 -2.28 -1.08
N VAL A 44 24.06 -1.49 -1.98
CA VAL A 44 23.03 -1.98 -2.90
C VAL A 44 23.68 -2.89 -3.94
N PRO A 45 23.27 -4.17 -4.06
CA PRO A 45 23.84 -5.08 -5.05
C PRO A 45 23.38 -4.72 -6.47
N ASP A 46 24.16 -5.10 -7.47
CA ASP A 46 23.71 -5.11 -8.86
C ASP A 46 22.75 -6.29 -9.08
N LEU A 47 21.48 -5.98 -9.34
CA LEU A 47 20.40 -6.95 -9.55
C LEU A 47 20.24 -7.34 -11.04
N GLY A 48 21.03 -6.74 -11.94
CA GLY A 48 20.92 -6.95 -13.37
C GLY A 48 19.59 -6.47 -13.95
N ALA A 49 19.10 -7.17 -14.98
CA ALA A 49 17.93 -6.74 -15.74
C ALA A 49 16.60 -7.12 -15.08
N TRP A 50 15.74 -6.12 -14.88
CA TRP A 50 14.36 -6.30 -14.46
C TRP A 50 13.46 -6.71 -15.63
N ARG A 51 12.52 -7.62 -15.37
CA ARG A 51 11.54 -8.10 -16.34
C ARG A 51 10.13 -7.89 -15.81
N SER A 52 9.24 -7.35 -16.65
CA SER A 52 7.81 -7.31 -16.34
C SER A 52 7.14 -8.64 -16.71
N ASN A 53 6.04 -8.98 -16.01
CA ASN A 53 5.13 -10.06 -16.40
C ASN A 53 4.11 -9.65 -17.47
N PHE A 54 4.14 -8.37 -17.87
CA PHE A 54 3.35 -7.80 -18.95
C PHE A 54 4.27 -7.15 -19.98
N THR A 55 3.92 -7.27 -21.26
CA THR A 55 4.32 -6.28 -22.26
C THR A 55 3.39 -5.06 -22.19
N ARG A 56 3.80 -3.93 -22.78
CA ARG A 56 2.92 -2.73 -22.90
C ARG A 56 1.61 -3.10 -23.60
N ASP A 57 1.69 -3.81 -24.72
CA ASP A 57 0.51 -4.14 -25.52
C ASP A 57 -0.47 -5.02 -24.75
N GLU A 58 0.02 -6.01 -24.01
CA GLU A 58 -0.81 -6.86 -23.15
C GLU A 58 -1.47 -6.06 -22.01
N PHE A 59 -0.72 -5.15 -21.36
CA PHE A 59 -1.30 -4.32 -20.30
C PHE A 59 -2.38 -3.38 -20.85
N THR A 60 -2.12 -2.71 -21.98
CA THR A 60 -3.13 -1.82 -22.60
C THR A 60 -4.34 -2.59 -23.11
N ALA A 61 -4.18 -3.84 -23.55
CA ALA A 61 -5.29 -4.72 -23.90
C ALA A 61 -6.12 -5.07 -22.66
N ALA A 62 -5.48 -5.42 -21.54
CA ALA A 62 -6.17 -5.68 -20.27
C ALA A 62 -6.95 -4.45 -19.78
N VAL A 63 -6.41 -3.23 -19.94
CA VAL A 63 -7.14 -1.98 -19.64
C VAL A 63 -8.39 -1.85 -20.50
N ARG A 64 -8.31 -2.11 -21.81
CA ARG A 64 -9.48 -2.07 -22.70
C ARG A 64 -10.54 -3.09 -22.31
N THR A 65 -10.15 -4.32 -21.97
CA THR A 65 -11.08 -5.34 -21.47
C THR A 65 -11.72 -4.93 -20.13
N ALA A 66 -10.97 -4.31 -19.22
CA ALA A 66 -11.54 -3.74 -18.01
C ALA A 66 -12.58 -2.64 -18.31
N GLN A 67 -12.35 -1.80 -19.32
CA GLN A 67 -13.34 -0.81 -19.77
C GLN A 67 -14.59 -1.44 -20.37
N GLU A 68 -14.49 -2.61 -21.03
CA GLU A 68 -15.66 -3.36 -21.50
C GLU A 68 -16.53 -3.83 -20.32
N TYR A 69 -15.91 -4.32 -19.24
CA TYR A 69 -16.63 -4.65 -18.00
C TYR A 69 -17.31 -3.42 -17.37
N ILE A 70 -16.64 -2.26 -17.38
CA ILE A 70 -17.21 -1.00 -16.89
C ILE A 70 -18.40 -0.57 -17.75
N ALA A 71 -18.26 -0.62 -19.08
CA ALA A 71 -19.31 -0.24 -20.02
C ALA A 71 -20.54 -1.16 -19.93
N ALA A 72 -20.34 -2.44 -19.60
CA ALA A 72 -21.40 -3.40 -19.33
C ALA A 72 -22.11 -3.16 -17.98
N GLY A 73 -21.53 -2.36 -17.09
CA GLY A 73 -22.06 -2.07 -15.75
C GLY A 73 -21.68 -3.12 -14.69
N ASP A 74 -20.69 -3.96 -14.95
CA ASP A 74 -20.22 -4.98 -13.99
C ASP A 74 -19.47 -4.33 -12.81
N ILE A 75 -18.69 -3.29 -13.09
CA ILE A 75 -17.86 -2.53 -12.15
C ILE A 75 -17.83 -1.04 -12.51
N TYR A 76 -17.52 -0.20 -11.53
CA TYR A 76 -17.19 1.22 -11.72
C TYR A 76 -15.69 1.43 -11.92
N GLN A 77 -14.87 0.63 -11.22
CA GLN A 77 -13.41 0.70 -11.27
C GLN A 77 -12.81 -0.66 -10.96
N VAL A 78 -11.65 -0.94 -11.56
CA VAL A 78 -10.75 -2.04 -11.16
C VAL A 78 -9.31 -1.57 -11.18
N ASN A 79 -8.50 -2.00 -10.22
CA ASN A 79 -7.08 -1.72 -10.20
C ASN A 79 -6.35 -2.89 -10.86
N LEU A 80 -5.68 -2.64 -11.99
CA LEU A 80 -4.81 -3.61 -12.65
C LEU A 80 -3.35 -3.34 -12.30
N SER A 81 -2.54 -4.39 -12.24
CA SER A 81 -1.14 -4.30 -11.85
C SER A 81 -0.23 -5.19 -12.68
N GLN A 82 1.04 -4.79 -12.74
CA GLN A 82 2.12 -5.57 -13.33
C GLN A 82 3.25 -5.79 -12.32
N ARG A 83 3.91 -6.94 -12.43
CA ARG A 83 5.03 -7.37 -11.59
C ARG A 83 6.33 -7.18 -12.33
N PHE A 84 7.28 -6.50 -11.70
CA PHE A 84 8.67 -6.46 -12.11
C PHE A 84 9.49 -7.39 -11.23
N GLN A 85 10.40 -8.16 -11.83
CA GLN A 85 11.26 -9.08 -11.10
C GLN A 85 12.70 -9.09 -11.65
N ALA A 86 13.66 -9.33 -10.76
CA ALA A 86 15.07 -9.50 -11.05
C ALA A 86 15.66 -10.64 -10.18
N ALA A 87 16.82 -11.16 -10.55
CA ALA A 87 17.54 -12.11 -9.71
C ALA A 87 17.99 -11.41 -8.41
N ALA A 88 17.94 -12.12 -7.30
CA ALA A 88 18.38 -11.63 -6.00
C ALA A 88 19.57 -12.46 -5.47
N PRO A 89 20.57 -11.82 -4.85
CA PRO A 89 21.65 -12.53 -4.17
C PRO A 89 21.13 -13.25 -2.91
N GLU A 90 21.93 -14.15 -2.36
CA GLU A 90 21.63 -14.82 -1.08
C GLU A 90 21.63 -13.83 0.09
N ASP A 91 22.52 -12.83 0.06
CA ASP A 91 22.67 -11.79 1.09
C ASP A 91 21.40 -10.96 1.34
N HIS A 92 21.25 -10.45 2.56
CA HIS A 92 20.15 -9.57 2.94
C HIS A 92 20.21 -8.23 2.19
N LEU A 93 19.05 -7.71 1.83
CA LEU A 93 18.87 -6.50 1.03
C LEU A 93 18.56 -5.27 1.87
N PHE A 94 18.96 -5.24 3.14
CA PHE A 94 18.75 -4.08 4.02
C PHE A 94 19.25 -2.75 3.42
N GLY A 95 20.36 -2.77 2.65
CA GLY A 95 20.84 -1.57 1.94
C GLY A 95 19.84 -0.98 0.93
N ILE A 96 19.04 -1.83 0.27
CA ILE A 96 17.94 -1.38 -0.60
C ILE A 96 16.83 -0.76 0.23
N TYR A 97 16.50 -1.33 1.39
CA TYR A 97 15.46 -0.80 2.28
C TYR A 97 15.85 0.57 2.84
N ASP A 98 17.08 0.73 3.29
CA ASP A 98 17.62 2.00 3.79
C ASP A 98 17.53 3.10 2.71
N ARG A 99 17.94 2.77 1.49
CA ARG A 99 17.80 3.67 0.34
C ARG A 99 16.34 3.97 0.01
N LEU A 100 15.45 2.96 0.03
CA LEU A 100 14.02 3.13 -0.20
C LEU A 100 13.39 4.12 0.78
N ARG A 101 13.74 4.04 2.07
CA ARG A 101 13.27 4.98 3.09
C ARG A 101 13.71 6.41 2.82
N SER A 102 14.88 6.60 2.22
CA SER A 102 15.42 7.92 1.89
C SER A 102 14.80 8.49 0.61
N VAL A 103 14.68 7.69 -0.45
CA VAL A 103 14.19 8.18 -1.75
C VAL A 103 12.67 8.22 -1.84
N SER A 104 11.95 7.48 -0.99
CA SER A 104 10.49 7.44 -1.01
C SER A 104 9.92 7.18 0.40
N PRO A 105 10.12 8.12 1.34
CA PRO A 105 9.68 7.97 2.73
C PRO A 105 8.16 7.82 2.83
N ALA A 106 7.72 7.02 3.80
CA ALA A 106 6.31 6.78 4.06
C ALA A 106 6.06 6.43 5.53
N PRO A 107 4.90 6.80 6.10
CA PRO A 107 4.60 6.61 7.52
C PRO A 107 4.48 5.14 7.93
N MET A 108 4.16 4.24 6.99
CA MET A 108 3.90 2.82 7.26
C MET A 108 4.98 1.91 6.66
N ALA A 109 6.24 2.36 6.68
CA ALA A 109 7.37 1.58 6.20
C ALA A 109 7.69 0.39 7.12
N ALA A 110 8.18 -0.71 6.53
CA ALA A 110 8.54 -1.92 7.26
C ALA A 110 9.66 -2.69 6.57
N TYR A 111 10.56 -3.28 7.35
CA TYR A 111 11.52 -4.27 6.90
C TYR A 111 11.29 -5.56 7.68
N LEU A 112 11.01 -6.66 6.98
CA LEU A 112 10.83 -7.97 7.58
C LEU A 112 11.86 -8.92 6.98
N ASN A 113 12.71 -9.48 7.83
CA ASN A 113 13.61 -10.57 7.47
C ASN A 113 13.02 -11.86 8.07
N LEU A 114 12.31 -12.62 7.25
CA LEU A 114 11.69 -13.89 7.62
C LEU A 114 12.48 -15.02 6.97
N ASP A 115 12.48 -16.20 7.58
CA ASP A 115 13.19 -17.36 7.03
C ASP A 115 12.74 -17.64 5.57
N GLY A 116 13.66 -17.48 4.62
CA GLY A 116 13.40 -17.62 3.18
C GLY A 116 12.65 -16.46 2.49
N ARG A 117 12.24 -15.40 3.20
CA ARG A 117 11.48 -14.27 2.62
C ARG A 117 11.84 -12.92 3.25
N GLU A 118 12.26 -11.97 2.43
CA GLU A 118 12.59 -10.61 2.85
C GLU A 118 11.57 -9.61 2.27
N VAL A 119 11.06 -8.70 3.10
CA VAL A 119 10.07 -7.69 2.69
C VAL A 119 10.61 -6.31 2.99
N LEU A 120 10.63 -5.46 1.96
CA LEU A 120 11.12 -4.08 2.01
C LEU A 120 9.97 -3.16 1.61
N SER A 121 9.28 -2.56 2.57
CA SER A 121 8.06 -1.79 2.35
C SER A 121 8.24 -0.33 2.73
N SER A 122 7.76 0.58 1.88
CA SER A 122 7.57 2.00 2.21
C SER A 122 6.14 2.41 1.88
N SER A 123 5.17 1.76 2.51
CA SER A 123 3.76 2.01 2.22
C SER A 123 3.28 3.37 2.77
N PRO A 124 2.57 4.17 1.96
CA PRO A 124 1.96 5.42 2.41
C PRO A 124 0.58 5.22 3.05
N GLU A 125 -0.09 4.09 2.80
CA GLU A 125 -1.53 3.96 3.03
C GLU A 125 -1.84 3.12 4.27
N THR A 126 -2.66 3.69 5.16
CA THR A 126 -3.18 2.98 6.33
C THR A 126 -4.41 2.20 5.91
N PHE A 127 -4.32 0.87 5.99
CA PHE A 127 -5.47 0.01 5.75
C PHE A 127 -6.43 0.05 6.94
N LEU A 128 -5.97 -0.38 8.12
CA LEU A 128 -6.79 -0.38 9.32
C LEU A 128 -5.94 0.03 10.52
N ARG A 129 -6.46 0.97 11.31
CA ARG A 129 -5.93 1.33 12.62
C ARG A 129 -7.03 1.11 13.65
N MET A 130 -6.73 0.35 14.69
CA MET A 130 -7.70 -0.06 15.70
C MET A 130 -7.15 0.18 17.11
N HIS A 131 -7.98 0.77 17.96
CA HIS A 131 -7.69 1.02 19.37
C HIS A 131 -8.93 0.71 20.21
N GLY A 132 -8.87 -0.37 20.99
CA GLY A 132 -10.00 -0.92 21.74
C GLY A 132 -11.15 -1.32 20.81
N ARG A 133 -12.17 -0.48 20.69
CA ARG A 133 -13.31 -0.67 19.78
C ARG A 133 -13.33 0.32 18.63
N SER A 134 -12.47 1.34 18.66
CA SER A 134 -12.36 2.31 17.58
C SER A 134 -11.63 1.68 16.41
N ILE A 135 -12.14 1.89 15.20
CA ILE A 135 -11.51 1.46 13.94
C ILE A 135 -11.50 2.62 12.95
N GLU A 136 -10.43 2.71 12.17
CA GLU A 136 -10.21 3.74 11.17
C GLU A 136 -9.51 3.14 9.94
N THR A 137 -9.87 3.65 8.75
CA THR A 137 -9.16 3.46 7.48
C THR A 137 -8.93 4.82 6.83
N ARG A 138 -7.82 4.95 6.08
CA ARG A 138 -7.41 6.22 5.46
C ARG A 138 -7.00 5.99 4.00
N PRO A 139 -7.99 5.89 3.08
CA PRO A 139 -7.70 5.66 1.67
C PRO A 139 -7.02 6.88 1.06
N ILE A 140 -6.09 6.62 0.15
CA ILE A 140 -5.33 7.65 -0.54
C ILE A 140 -5.62 7.58 -2.03
N LYS A 141 -5.89 8.74 -2.64
CA LYS A 141 -6.00 8.89 -4.09
C LYS A 141 -5.37 10.20 -4.55
N GLY A 142 -4.87 10.17 -5.77
CA GLY A 142 -4.10 11.24 -6.36
C GLY A 142 -2.76 11.50 -5.68
N THR A 143 -1.79 11.85 -6.51
CA THR A 143 -0.44 12.16 -6.07
C THR A 143 0.09 13.27 -6.95
N ARG A 144 0.64 14.32 -6.33
CA ARG A 144 1.38 15.37 -7.04
C ARG A 144 2.71 15.64 -6.34
N PRO A 145 3.80 15.95 -7.06
CA PRO A 145 5.10 16.19 -6.46
C PRO A 145 5.11 17.47 -5.60
N ARG A 146 5.93 17.45 -4.53
CA ARG A 146 6.32 18.66 -3.81
C ARG A 146 7.38 19.43 -4.59
N PHE A 147 7.36 20.75 -4.46
CA PHE A 147 8.41 21.61 -5.01
C PHE A 147 8.99 22.53 -3.94
N ALA A 148 10.29 22.81 -4.04
CA ALA A 148 10.96 23.78 -3.16
C ALA A 148 10.50 25.23 -3.42
N ASP A 149 10.04 25.51 -4.64
CA ASP A 149 9.40 26.77 -5.02
C ASP A 149 7.95 26.80 -4.47
N PRO A 150 7.61 27.72 -3.55
CA PRO A 150 6.29 27.77 -2.93
C PRO A 150 5.12 27.99 -3.90
N GLU A 151 5.32 28.76 -4.97
CA GLU A 151 4.25 29.02 -5.95
C GLU A 151 3.99 27.77 -6.79
N ARG A 152 5.06 27.09 -7.20
CA ARG A 152 4.97 25.83 -7.92
C ARG A 152 4.37 24.72 -7.05
N ASP A 153 4.75 24.65 -5.78
CA ASP A 153 4.21 23.70 -4.80
C ASP A 153 2.71 23.91 -4.58
N SER A 154 2.29 25.16 -4.42
CA SER A 154 0.88 25.53 -4.25
C SER A 154 0.04 25.21 -5.48
N ARG A 155 0.57 25.43 -6.69
CA ARG A 155 -0.07 24.99 -7.94
C ARG A 155 -0.20 23.48 -8.04
N SER A 156 0.85 22.75 -7.71
CA SER A 156 0.86 21.28 -7.69
C SER A 156 -0.23 20.73 -6.76
N ALA A 157 -0.36 21.31 -5.56
CA ALA A 157 -1.42 21.00 -4.62
C ALA A 157 -2.82 21.37 -5.15
N PHE A 158 -2.98 22.57 -5.71
CA PHE A 158 -4.26 23.03 -6.25
C PHE A 158 -4.74 22.14 -7.40
N GLU A 159 -3.85 21.79 -8.33
CA GLU A 159 -4.15 20.88 -9.45
C GLU A 159 -4.67 19.53 -8.96
N LEU A 160 -4.12 19.01 -7.85
CA LEU A 160 -4.61 17.80 -7.22
C LEU A 160 -6.02 17.99 -6.63
N GLN A 161 -6.20 19.05 -5.83
CA GLN A 161 -7.47 19.34 -5.15
C GLN A 161 -8.62 19.64 -6.10
N THR A 162 -8.34 20.15 -7.31
CA THR A 162 -9.36 20.46 -8.32
C THR A 162 -9.46 19.41 -9.42
N SER A 163 -8.75 18.29 -9.31
CA SER A 163 -8.84 17.23 -10.32
C SER A 163 -10.14 16.44 -10.15
N GLU A 164 -11.05 16.57 -11.12
CA GLU A 164 -12.33 15.86 -11.12
C GLU A 164 -12.14 14.33 -11.07
N LYS A 165 -11.13 13.79 -11.78
CA LYS A 165 -10.76 12.36 -11.75
C LYS A 165 -10.40 11.92 -10.32
N GLU A 166 -9.43 12.59 -9.70
CA GLU A 166 -8.90 12.20 -8.39
C GLU A 166 -9.96 12.34 -7.27
N ILE A 167 -10.78 13.40 -7.35
CA ILE A 167 -11.91 13.60 -6.45
C ILE A 167 -12.94 12.48 -6.60
N ALA A 168 -13.35 12.16 -7.83
CA ALA A 168 -14.34 11.12 -8.09
C ALA A 168 -13.87 9.74 -7.60
N GLU A 169 -12.62 9.38 -7.89
CA GLU A 169 -12.02 8.14 -7.40
C GLU A 169 -12.00 8.09 -5.87
N LEU A 170 -11.53 9.15 -5.19
CA LEU A 170 -11.43 9.13 -3.74
C LEU A 170 -12.80 9.08 -3.07
N VAL A 171 -13.80 9.78 -3.59
CA VAL A 171 -15.18 9.73 -3.06
C VAL A 171 -15.74 8.32 -3.18
N MET A 172 -15.57 7.66 -4.32
CA MET A 172 -16.03 6.29 -4.53
C MET A 172 -15.33 5.30 -3.59
N ILE A 173 -13.99 5.39 -3.44
CA ILE A 173 -13.25 4.54 -2.50
C ILE A 173 -13.69 4.81 -1.06
N THR A 174 -13.89 6.07 -0.69
CA THR A 174 -14.39 6.45 0.64
C THR A 174 -15.72 5.77 0.93
N ASP A 175 -16.65 5.73 -0.05
CA ASP A 175 -17.94 5.07 0.14
C ASP A 175 -17.83 3.54 0.25
N LEU A 176 -16.96 2.94 -0.56
CA LEU A 176 -16.67 1.51 -0.47
C LEU A 176 -16.10 1.13 0.90
N GLU A 177 -15.23 1.95 1.47
CA GLU A 177 -14.66 1.71 2.79
C GLU A 177 -15.64 1.96 3.93
N ARG A 178 -16.59 2.91 3.76
CA ARG A 178 -17.74 3.01 4.67
C ARG A 178 -18.55 1.72 4.67
N ASN A 179 -18.75 1.10 3.50
CA ASN A 179 -19.46 -0.17 3.39
C ASN A 179 -18.70 -1.28 4.12
N ASP A 180 -17.39 -1.39 3.91
CA ASP A 180 -16.53 -2.37 4.57
C ASP A 180 -16.59 -2.26 6.09
N LEU A 181 -16.37 -1.07 6.65
CA LEU A 181 -16.48 -0.84 8.09
C LEU A 181 -17.91 -1.12 8.60
N GLY A 182 -18.93 -0.80 7.81
CA GLY A 182 -20.33 -1.08 8.14
C GLY A 182 -20.62 -2.56 8.39
N ARG A 183 -19.80 -3.49 7.86
CA ARG A 183 -19.94 -4.93 8.09
C ARG A 183 -19.52 -5.37 9.48
N VAL A 184 -18.71 -4.58 10.20
CA VAL A 184 -18.13 -4.90 11.52
C VAL A 184 -18.42 -3.88 12.60
N CYS A 185 -18.91 -2.71 12.23
CA CYS A 185 -19.22 -1.61 13.16
C CYS A 185 -20.69 -1.62 13.65
N GLU A 186 -20.93 -0.90 14.74
CA GLU A 186 -22.27 -0.57 15.21
C GLU A 186 -23.01 0.29 14.18
N PHE A 187 -24.32 0.05 14.04
CA PHE A 187 -25.16 0.86 13.17
C PHE A 187 -25.09 2.35 13.55
N GLY A 188 -24.85 3.21 12.55
CA GLY A 188 -24.72 4.66 12.75
C GLY A 188 -23.38 5.13 13.34
N SER A 189 -22.45 4.23 13.69
CA SER A 189 -21.13 4.62 14.18
C SER A 189 -20.15 4.98 13.07
N VAL A 190 -20.35 4.47 11.85
CA VAL A 190 -19.45 4.70 10.71
C VAL A 190 -19.60 6.12 10.18
N LYS A 191 -18.51 6.89 10.17
CA LYS A 191 -18.48 8.30 9.78
C LYS A 191 -17.26 8.60 8.94
N VAL A 192 -17.44 9.46 7.93
CA VAL A 192 -16.33 10.13 7.25
C VAL A 192 -16.01 11.37 8.07
N THR A 193 -14.89 11.36 8.79
CA THR A 193 -14.49 12.48 9.65
C THR A 193 -13.73 13.55 8.87
N GLU A 194 -13.03 13.14 7.82
CA GLU A 194 -12.30 14.00 6.88
C GLU A 194 -12.55 13.46 5.47
N LEU A 195 -12.90 14.33 4.52
CA LEU A 195 -13.19 13.96 3.14
C LEU A 195 -12.33 14.82 2.22
N LEU A 196 -11.56 14.18 1.32
CA LEU A 196 -10.70 14.87 0.34
C LEU A 196 -9.69 15.83 1.00
N GLN A 197 -9.16 15.45 2.16
CA GLN A 197 -8.16 16.24 2.87
C GLN A 197 -6.83 16.19 2.13
N LEU A 198 -6.26 17.35 1.81
CA LEU A 198 -4.92 17.43 1.26
C LEU A 198 -3.90 17.18 2.38
N GLU A 199 -3.06 16.18 2.19
CA GLU A 199 -1.89 15.92 3.04
C GLU A 199 -0.60 16.29 2.33
N HIS A 200 0.26 17.01 3.05
CA HIS A 200 1.58 17.41 2.61
C HIS A 200 2.62 16.46 3.20
N LEU A 201 3.16 15.55 2.39
CA LEU A 201 4.32 14.74 2.76
C LEU A 201 5.61 15.41 2.30
N GLU A 202 6.74 14.83 2.66
CA GLU A 202 8.07 15.38 2.34
C GLU A 202 8.29 15.55 0.83
N GLN A 203 7.82 14.59 0.02
CA GLN A 203 8.07 14.56 -1.42
C GLN A 203 6.81 14.69 -2.29
N VAL A 204 5.62 14.44 -1.72
CA VAL A 204 4.36 14.46 -2.48
C VAL A 204 3.21 15.07 -1.69
N HIS A 205 2.20 15.53 -2.42
CA HIS A 205 0.86 15.82 -1.94
C HIS A 205 -0.06 14.63 -2.22
N HIS A 206 -0.97 14.32 -1.30
CA HIS A 206 -2.00 13.29 -1.44
C HIS A 206 -3.37 13.84 -1.07
N LEU A 207 -4.43 13.31 -1.71
CA LEU A 207 -5.77 13.43 -1.13
C LEU A 207 -6.04 12.20 -0.29
N VAL A 208 -6.54 12.44 0.92
CA VAL A 208 -6.82 11.42 1.91
C VAL A 208 -8.23 11.66 2.44
N SER A 209 -8.99 10.58 2.58
CA SER A 209 -10.20 10.61 3.41
C SER A 209 -9.95 9.82 4.68
N THR A 210 -10.69 10.11 5.74
CA THR A 210 -10.62 9.34 6.99
C THR A 210 -12.02 8.80 7.29
N VAL A 211 -12.15 7.47 7.31
CA VAL A 211 -13.39 6.79 7.68
C VAL A 211 -13.19 6.09 9.01
N THR A 212 -14.05 6.40 9.98
CA THR A 212 -13.99 5.86 11.34
C THR A 212 -15.26 5.09 11.67
N GLY A 213 -15.19 4.21 12.67
CA GLY A 213 -16.35 3.51 13.21
C GLY A 213 -16.08 2.95 14.61
N GLN A 214 -17.11 2.35 15.21
CA GLN A 214 -17.00 1.60 16.46
C GLN A 214 -17.36 0.15 16.20
N LEU A 215 -16.45 -0.78 16.47
CA LEU A 215 -16.70 -2.22 16.36
C LEU A 215 -17.92 -2.61 17.21
N ARG A 216 -18.81 -3.43 16.65
CA ARG A 216 -19.98 -3.94 17.39
C ARG A 216 -19.55 -4.73 18.63
N PRO A 217 -20.41 -4.83 19.67
CA PRO A 217 -20.12 -5.70 20.81
C PRO A 217 -19.81 -7.13 20.35
N GLY A 218 -18.71 -7.70 20.83
CA GLY A 218 -18.25 -9.04 20.48
C GLY A 218 -17.36 -9.13 19.23
N ALA A 219 -17.29 -8.08 18.39
CA ALA A 219 -16.36 -8.05 17.27
C ALA A 219 -14.95 -7.66 17.73
N GLY A 220 -13.96 -8.45 17.31
CA GLY A 220 -12.54 -8.20 17.59
C GLY A 220 -11.77 -7.68 16.37
N HIS A 221 -10.51 -7.28 16.59
CA HIS A 221 -9.65 -6.74 15.53
C HIS A 221 -9.41 -7.74 14.38
N LEU A 222 -9.32 -9.04 14.69
CA LEU A 222 -9.16 -10.09 13.68
C LEU A 222 -10.38 -10.21 12.76
N GLU A 223 -11.58 -10.16 13.34
CA GLU A 223 -12.83 -10.17 12.57
C GLU A 223 -12.95 -8.92 11.70
N ALA A 224 -12.58 -7.76 12.25
CA ALA A 224 -12.56 -6.50 11.52
C ALA A 224 -11.61 -6.55 10.31
N LEU A 225 -10.40 -7.06 10.52
CA LEU A 225 -9.41 -7.26 9.48
C LEU A 225 -9.94 -8.18 8.37
N GLN A 226 -10.49 -9.35 8.74
CA GLN A 226 -11.04 -10.31 7.79
C GLN A 226 -12.22 -9.74 6.99
N ALA A 227 -13.10 -8.95 7.61
CA ALA A 227 -14.29 -8.43 6.95
C ALA A 227 -13.99 -7.31 5.94
N CYS A 228 -12.94 -6.51 6.20
CA CYS A 228 -12.55 -5.39 5.36
C CYS A 228 -11.57 -5.80 4.25
N PHE A 229 -10.86 -6.92 4.40
CA PHE A 229 -9.85 -7.37 3.45
C PHE A 229 -10.46 -8.02 2.19
N PRO A 230 -9.85 -7.86 1.00
CA PRO A 230 -8.72 -6.97 0.68
C PRO A 230 -9.15 -5.49 0.70
N GLY A 231 -8.17 -4.59 0.82
CA GLY A 231 -8.41 -3.15 0.87
C GLY A 231 -9.22 -2.64 -0.33
N GLY A 232 -10.11 -1.68 -0.09
CA GLY A 232 -10.99 -1.14 -1.13
C GLY A 232 -10.27 -0.37 -2.22
N SER A 233 -9.34 0.50 -1.81
CA SER A 233 -8.54 1.40 -2.65
C SER A 233 -7.71 0.70 -3.73
N ILE A 234 -7.34 -0.57 -3.51
CA ILE A 234 -6.42 -1.36 -4.34
C ILE A 234 -7.07 -2.51 -5.13
N THR A 235 -8.39 -2.65 -5.02
CA THR A 235 -9.16 -3.66 -5.74
C THR A 235 -10.01 -3.00 -6.80
N GLY A 236 -11.10 -2.35 -6.39
CA GLY A 236 -12.09 -1.79 -7.29
C GLY A 236 -13.50 -1.84 -6.68
N ALA A 237 -14.48 -1.31 -7.41
CA ALA A 237 -15.85 -1.19 -6.94
C ALA A 237 -16.82 -1.71 -8.01
N PRO A 238 -17.76 -2.63 -7.69
CA PRO A 238 -17.89 -3.39 -6.45
C PRO A 238 -16.74 -4.39 -6.21
N LYS A 239 -16.22 -4.46 -4.97
CA LYS A 239 -15.01 -5.21 -4.59
C LYS A 239 -14.97 -6.65 -5.08
N LYS A 240 -16.07 -7.39 -4.88
CA LYS A 240 -16.14 -8.82 -5.24
C LYS A 240 -15.93 -9.02 -6.74
N ARG A 241 -16.67 -8.28 -7.58
CA ARG A 241 -16.59 -8.40 -9.02
C ARG A 241 -15.24 -7.90 -9.56
N ALA A 242 -14.72 -6.80 -9.02
CA ALA A 242 -13.40 -6.31 -9.36
C ALA A 242 -12.29 -7.35 -9.07
N THR A 243 -12.38 -8.08 -7.95
CA THR A 243 -11.42 -9.14 -7.61
C THR A 243 -11.47 -10.32 -8.59
N GLU A 244 -12.66 -10.70 -9.06
CA GLU A 244 -12.81 -11.73 -10.10
C GLU A 244 -12.16 -11.29 -11.42
N ILE A 245 -12.36 -10.02 -11.82
CA ILE A 245 -11.77 -9.44 -13.04
C ILE A 245 -10.25 -9.34 -12.91
N ILE A 246 -9.70 -8.96 -11.74
CA ILE A 246 -8.25 -8.97 -11.50
C ILE A 246 -7.66 -10.36 -11.74
N ALA A 247 -8.30 -11.41 -11.21
CA ALA A 247 -7.84 -12.78 -11.38
C ALA A 247 -7.92 -13.28 -12.84
N GLU A 248 -8.82 -12.71 -13.64
CA GLU A 248 -8.96 -13.01 -15.06
C GLU A 248 -7.92 -12.28 -15.92
N LEU A 249 -7.67 -11.00 -15.62
CA LEU A 249 -6.86 -10.11 -16.47
C LEU A 249 -5.37 -10.08 -16.10
N GLU A 250 -4.99 -10.36 -14.85
CA GLU A 250 -3.58 -10.36 -14.44
C GLU A 250 -2.87 -11.71 -14.73
N PRO A 251 -1.63 -11.71 -15.27
CA PRO A 251 -0.91 -12.93 -15.67
C PRO A 251 -0.51 -13.86 -14.52
N GLY A 252 -0.65 -13.41 -13.27
CA GLY A 252 -0.22 -14.18 -12.12
C GLY A 252 -0.66 -13.56 -10.79
N PRO A 253 -0.42 -14.27 -9.68
CA PRO A 253 -0.85 -13.82 -8.37
C PRO A 253 -0.04 -12.61 -7.89
N ARG A 254 -0.71 -11.73 -7.14
CA ARG A 254 -0.11 -10.55 -6.51
C ARG A 254 0.82 -10.87 -5.33
N GLY A 255 0.65 -12.03 -4.69
CA GLY A 255 1.38 -12.37 -3.47
C GLY A 255 1.14 -11.31 -2.39
N LEU A 256 2.19 -10.76 -1.80
CA LEU A 256 2.05 -9.68 -0.80
C LEU A 256 1.48 -8.37 -1.38
N TYR A 257 1.66 -8.11 -2.67
CA TYR A 257 1.25 -6.82 -3.23
C TYR A 257 -0.25 -6.60 -3.03
N THR A 258 -0.60 -5.43 -2.50
CA THR A 258 -1.99 -5.06 -2.12
C THR A 258 -2.62 -5.94 -1.04
N GLY A 259 -1.82 -6.78 -0.39
CA GLY A 259 -2.12 -7.37 0.91
C GLY A 259 -1.89 -6.38 2.05
N ALA A 260 -1.47 -6.86 3.23
CA ALA A 260 -1.27 -6.02 4.41
C ALA A 260 -0.03 -6.40 5.24
N LEU A 261 0.68 -5.39 5.71
CA LEU A 261 1.72 -5.49 6.73
C LEU A 261 1.28 -4.75 7.99
N GLY A 262 1.55 -5.33 9.15
CA GLY A 262 1.05 -4.77 10.40
C GLY A 262 1.20 -5.71 11.58
N TYR A 263 0.60 -5.32 12.70
CA TYR A 263 0.63 -6.05 13.96
C TYR A 263 -0.75 -6.10 14.64
N LEU A 264 -0.92 -7.12 15.47
CA LEU A 264 -2.02 -7.26 16.43
C LEU A 264 -1.42 -7.15 17.82
N GLY A 265 -1.69 -6.06 18.52
CA GLY A 265 -1.17 -5.79 19.86
C GLY A 265 -2.03 -6.41 20.94
N PHE A 266 -1.37 -6.97 21.96
CA PHE A 266 -2.02 -7.46 23.18
C PHE A 266 -2.55 -6.32 24.08
N ASN A 267 -2.15 -5.08 23.80
CA ASN A 267 -2.61 -3.86 24.47
C ASN A 267 -3.93 -3.31 23.92
N GLY A 268 -4.59 -4.04 23.01
CA GLY A 268 -5.80 -3.57 22.34
C GLY A 268 -5.53 -2.53 21.25
N GLU A 269 -4.30 -2.44 20.75
CA GLU A 269 -3.95 -1.64 19.57
C GLU A 269 -3.56 -2.54 18.42
N SER A 270 -3.96 -2.21 17.20
CA SER A 270 -3.55 -2.96 16.02
C SER A 270 -3.50 -2.02 14.83
N GLN A 271 -2.54 -2.25 13.95
CA GLN A 271 -2.38 -1.39 12.79
C GLN A 271 -1.87 -2.19 11.61
N PHE A 272 -2.49 -1.96 10.46
CA PHE A 272 -2.16 -2.58 9.19
C PHE A 272 -2.10 -1.51 8.10
N ASN A 273 -1.12 -1.65 7.22
CA ASN A 273 -1.03 -0.87 5.99
C ASN A 273 -1.61 -1.66 4.81
N ILE A 274 -1.73 -1.00 3.66
CA ILE A 274 -1.85 -1.69 2.38
C ILE A 274 -0.43 -1.92 1.84
N ALA A 275 -0.09 -3.15 1.45
CA ALA A 275 1.25 -3.51 1.00
C ALA A 275 1.51 -3.07 -0.46
N ILE A 276 1.62 -1.76 -0.66
CA ILE A 276 2.07 -1.08 -1.88
C ILE A 276 3.45 -0.48 -1.65
N ARG A 277 4.14 -0.06 -2.73
CA ARG A 277 5.54 0.41 -2.68
C ARG A 277 6.42 -0.54 -1.86
N THR A 278 6.35 -1.82 -2.20
CA THR A 278 6.95 -2.92 -1.44
C THR A 278 7.69 -3.85 -2.38
N LEU A 279 8.94 -4.19 -2.03
CA LEU A 279 9.70 -5.25 -2.66
C LEU A 279 9.66 -6.53 -1.81
N VAL A 280 9.68 -7.68 -2.47
CA VAL A 280 9.69 -8.99 -1.83
C VAL A 280 10.80 -9.83 -2.45
N LYS A 281 11.75 -10.27 -1.63
CA LYS A 281 12.75 -11.27 -1.98
C LYS A 281 12.26 -12.64 -1.52
N GLU A 282 12.12 -13.57 -2.44
CA GLU A 282 11.74 -14.96 -2.17
C GLU A 282 12.26 -15.86 -3.29
N GLY A 283 12.78 -17.05 -2.96
CA GLY A 283 13.23 -18.04 -3.96
C GLY A 283 14.28 -17.51 -4.95
N GLY A 284 15.25 -16.71 -4.48
CA GLY A 284 16.30 -16.14 -5.34
C GLY A 284 15.82 -15.03 -6.29
N THR A 285 14.60 -14.53 -6.11
CA THR A 285 14.01 -13.45 -6.93
C THR A 285 13.64 -12.28 -6.04
N LEU A 286 13.98 -11.05 -6.48
CA LEU A 286 13.42 -9.82 -5.93
C LEU A 286 12.33 -9.32 -6.86
N SER A 287 11.15 -9.02 -6.32
CA SER A 287 10.03 -8.54 -7.11
C SER A 287 9.32 -7.37 -6.45
N TYR A 288 8.69 -6.53 -7.27
CA TYR A 288 7.74 -5.53 -6.82
C TYR A 288 6.61 -5.42 -7.85
N HIS A 289 5.50 -4.83 -7.43
CA HIS A 289 4.38 -4.58 -8.32
C HIS A 289 4.00 -3.10 -8.27
N VAL A 290 3.37 -2.66 -9.36
CA VAL A 290 2.78 -1.34 -9.54
C VAL A 290 1.51 -1.50 -10.33
N GLY A 291 0.56 -0.59 -10.11
CA GLY A 291 -0.75 -0.70 -10.74
C GLY A 291 -1.44 0.64 -10.90
N SER A 292 -2.53 0.61 -11.65
CA SER A 292 -3.36 1.78 -11.93
C SER A 292 -4.84 1.47 -11.74
N GLY A 293 -5.60 2.48 -11.33
CA GLY A 293 -7.05 2.39 -11.20
C GLY A 293 -7.69 2.67 -12.55
N ILE A 294 -8.38 1.69 -13.10
CA ILE A 294 -9.03 1.78 -14.40
C ILE A 294 -10.48 2.21 -14.21
N VAL A 295 -10.85 3.31 -14.85
CA VAL A 295 -12.20 3.88 -14.91
C VAL A 295 -12.67 3.97 -16.36
N ALA A 296 -13.93 4.38 -16.57
CA ALA A 296 -14.55 4.39 -17.90
C ALA A 296 -13.76 5.23 -18.92
N ASP A 297 -13.19 6.35 -18.50
CA ASP A 297 -12.43 7.32 -19.31
C ASP A 297 -10.91 7.14 -19.20
N SER A 298 -10.43 6.03 -18.64
CA SER A 298 -9.00 5.70 -18.62
C SER A 298 -8.43 5.59 -20.04
N GLU A 299 -7.27 6.22 -20.27
CA GLU A 299 -6.53 6.12 -21.53
C GLU A 299 -5.46 5.02 -21.40
N PRO A 300 -5.55 3.88 -22.11
CA PRO A 300 -4.73 2.69 -21.85
C PRO A 300 -3.22 2.94 -21.80
N ASP A 301 -2.70 3.76 -22.72
CA ASP A 301 -1.27 4.09 -22.73
C ASP A 301 -0.86 4.94 -21.53
N GLN A 302 -1.72 5.86 -21.08
CA GLN A 302 -1.45 6.68 -19.90
C GLN A 302 -1.48 5.84 -18.62
N GLU A 303 -2.40 4.87 -18.53
CA GLU A 303 -2.47 3.96 -17.38
C GLU A 303 -1.21 3.08 -17.29
N TYR A 304 -0.66 2.64 -18.43
CA TYR A 304 0.63 1.96 -18.45
C TYR A 304 1.77 2.89 -17.97
N GLU A 305 1.85 4.12 -18.48
CA GLU A 305 2.85 5.10 -18.02
C GLU A 305 2.74 5.39 -16.52
N GLU A 306 1.51 5.50 -16.00
CA GLU A 306 1.26 5.73 -14.59
C GLU A 306 1.87 4.62 -13.72
N THR A 307 1.79 3.35 -14.16
CA THR A 307 2.45 2.26 -13.44
C THR A 307 3.97 2.42 -13.40
N LEU A 308 4.60 2.92 -14.48
CA LEU A 308 6.04 3.17 -14.53
C LEU A 308 6.44 4.34 -13.63
N TRP A 309 5.63 5.39 -13.57
CA TRP A 309 5.86 6.52 -12.66
C TRP A 309 5.75 6.10 -11.21
N LYS A 310 4.74 5.28 -10.86
CA LYS A 310 4.61 4.68 -9.52
C LYS A 310 5.79 3.76 -9.16
N ALA A 311 6.48 3.20 -10.17
CA ALA A 311 7.66 2.37 -9.97
C ALA A 311 8.93 3.19 -9.68
N GLU A 312 8.95 4.49 -9.97
CA GLU A 312 10.18 5.29 -9.95
C GLU A 312 10.86 5.29 -8.58
N GLY A 313 10.11 5.47 -7.49
CA GLY A 313 10.67 5.41 -6.14
C GLY A 313 11.32 4.06 -5.80
N LEU A 314 10.73 2.96 -6.31
CA LEU A 314 11.30 1.61 -6.15
C LEU A 314 12.53 1.43 -7.02
N ARG A 315 12.51 1.92 -8.27
CA ARG A 315 13.63 1.88 -9.21
C ARG A 315 14.84 2.65 -8.70
N LEU A 316 14.61 3.84 -8.13
CA LEU A 316 15.65 4.62 -7.49
C LEU A 316 16.28 3.90 -6.31
N ALA A 317 15.54 3.07 -5.57
CA ALA A 317 16.07 2.30 -4.45
C ALA A 317 16.93 1.11 -4.89
N VAL A 318 16.65 0.53 -6.07
CA VAL A 318 17.34 -0.65 -6.61
C VAL A 318 18.38 -0.33 -7.69
N ALA A 319 18.47 0.92 -8.16
CA ALA A 319 19.44 1.32 -9.16
C ALA A 319 20.87 1.16 -8.61
N GLY A 320 21.75 0.50 -9.37
CA GLY A 320 23.18 0.40 -9.04
C GLY A 320 23.79 1.78 -8.81
N GLY A 321 24.61 1.90 -7.76
CA GLY A 321 25.39 3.11 -7.48
C GLY A 321 26.59 3.26 -8.38
#